data_AF-A0A182U7E1-F1
#
_entry.id   AF-A0A182U7E1-F1
#
_cell.length_a   1.000
_cell.length_b   1.000
_cell.length_c   1.000
_cell.angle_alpha   90.00
_cell.angle_beta   90.00
_cell.angle_gamma   90.00
#
_symmetry.space_group_name_H-M   'P 1'
#
loop_
_entity.id
_entity.type
_entity.pdbx_description
1 polymer ?
#
loop_
_entity_poly.entity_id
_entity_poly.type
_entity_poly.pdbx_seq_one_letter_code
_entity_poly.pdbx_strand_id
1 'polypeptide(L)'
;MEQVWREILPLYEMIHAYVRRKLREFYGPDKINKNAPLPDHILGDMYGQSWQNILDIVIPYPGRSFLEVTPEMQKQGYNPLVMFQIAEEFFVSMNMSAMPPDFWASSILTQPPDRPILCQPSSWDFCTGKDYRVKMCTQVTHKDFITVHHELAHIQYFLNYRNNPKVFRDGANPGFHEAIGDAISLSVASPKHLQNLGLVQKSVDDTAHDINFLFSLAMEKVVFLPFALALEAWRYDVFSKRVRKEQYNCHWWLLREEYGGVKPPVLRSELDFDPGAKYHVAANIPYIKW
;
A
#
# COMPACT_ATOMS: atom_id res chain seq x y z
N MET A 1 -0.98 -20.03 4.32
CA MET A 1 -1.09 -18.94 3.32
C MET A 1 -1.81 -19.40 2.08
N GLU A 2 -1.45 -20.54 1.48
CA GLU A 2 -2.21 -21.09 0.34
C GLU A 2 -3.71 -21.27 0.63
N GLN A 3 -4.08 -21.76 1.82
CA GLN A 3 -5.49 -21.88 2.20
C GLN A 3 -6.22 -20.52 2.19
N VAL A 4 -5.65 -19.51 2.86
CA VAL A 4 -6.22 -18.15 2.89
C VAL A 4 -6.31 -17.56 1.48
N TRP A 5 -5.29 -17.76 0.65
CA TRP A 5 -5.34 -17.33 -0.74
C TRP A 5 -6.48 -18.00 -1.51
N ARG A 6 -6.70 -19.30 -1.35
CA ARG A 6 -7.81 -20.02 -2.00
C ARG A 6 -9.18 -19.49 -1.59
N GLU A 7 -9.33 -19.00 -0.38
CA GLU A 7 -10.57 -18.38 0.10
C GLU A 7 -10.81 -17.00 -0.54
N ILE A 8 -9.74 -16.25 -0.85
CA ILE A 8 -9.79 -14.92 -1.47
C ILE A 8 -9.81 -14.99 -3.01
N LEU A 9 -9.27 -16.06 -3.58
CA LEU A 9 -9.10 -16.26 -5.03
C LEU A 9 -10.38 -15.97 -5.83
N PRO A 10 -11.60 -16.42 -5.43
CA PRO A 10 -12.82 -16.10 -6.17
C PRO A 10 -13.08 -14.59 -6.31
N LEU A 11 -12.80 -13.80 -5.27
CA LEU A 11 -12.93 -12.35 -5.33
C LEU A 11 -11.88 -11.74 -6.26
N TYR A 12 -10.63 -12.19 -6.17
CA TYR A 12 -9.56 -11.74 -7.05
C TYR A 12 -9.87 -12.03 -8.51
N GLU A 13 -10.33 -13.24 -8.85
CA GLU A 13 -10.68 -13.63 -10.22
C GLU A 13 -11.81 -12.77 -10.80
N MET A 14 -12.82 -12.43 -9.99
CA MET A 14 -13.89 -11.51 -10.41
C MET A 14 -13.34 -10.10 -10.70
N ILE A 15 -12.47 -9.56 -9.84
CA ILE A 15 -11.84 -8.25 -10.04
C ILE A 15 -10.94 -8.28 -11.28
N HIS A 16 -10.09 -9.31 -11.42
CA HIS A 16 -9.20 -9.50 -12.57
C HIS A 16 -9.98 -9.55 -13.88
N ALA A 17 -11.03 -10.38 -13.95
CA ALA A 17 -11.87 -10.49 -15.14
C ALA A 17 -12.58 -9.18 -15.48
N TYR A 18 -13.08 -8.46 -14.47
CA TYR A 18 -13.71 -7.15 -14.63
C TYR A 18 -12.72 -6.11 -15.17
N VAL A 19 -11.54 -6.01 -14.55
CA VAL A 19 -10.46 -5.09 -14.95
C VAL A 19 -9.99 -5.43 -16.37
N ARG A 20 -9.79 -6.70 -16.69
CA ARG A 20 -9.42 -7.15 -18.04
C ARG A 20 -10.45 -6.73 -19.09
N ARG A 21 -11.75 -6.85 -18.79
CA ARG A 21 -12.79 -6.38 -19.69
C ARG A 21 -12.71 -4.87 -19.90
N LYS A 22 -12.55 -4.08 -18.83
CA LYS A 22 -12.43 -2.61 -18.91
C LYS A 22 -11.18 -2.15 -19.66
N LEU A 23 -10.03 -2.74 -19.38
CA LEU A 23 -8.79 -2.47 -20.11
C LEU A 23 -8.91 -2.86 -21.59
N ARG A 24 -9.65 -3.93 -21.91
CA ARG A 24 -9.93 -4.30 -23.30
C ARG A 24 -10.88 -3.32 -24.00
N GLU A 25 -11.89 -2.81 -23.30
CA GLU A 25 -12.77 -1.74 -23.81
C GLU A 25 -11.94 -0.48 -24.14
N PHE A 26 -10.94 -0.16 -23.31
CA PHE A 26 -10.10 1.04 -23.46
C PHE A 26 -8.95 0.90 -24.48
N TYR A 27 -8.12 -0.14 -24.38
CA TYR A 27 -6.95 -0.36 -25.24
C TYR A 27 -7.25 -1.15 -26.52
N GLY A 28 -8.44 -1.77 -26.60
CA GLY A 28 -8.88 -2.53 -27.75
C GLY A 28 -8.56 -4.04 -27.70
N PRO A 29 -9.29 -4.83 -28.52
CA PRO A 29 -9.22 -6.30 -28.54
C PRO A 29 -7.87 -6.86 -29.00
N ASP A 30 -7.15 -6.10 -29.83
CA ASP A 30 -5.87 -6.51 -30.41
C ASP A 30 -4.73 -6.45 -29.38
N LYS A 31 -4.90 -5.63 -28.34
CA LYS A 31 -3.91 -5.45 -27.26
C LYS A 31 -4.23 -6.32 -26.05
N ILE A 32 -5.52 -6.44 -25.70
CA ILE A 32 -5.98 -7.18 -24.51
C ILE A 32 -6.86 -8.35 -24.94
N ASN A 33 -6.32 -9.55 -24.80
CA ASN A 33 -7.06 -10.78 -25.09
C ASN A 33 -8.07 -11.07 -23.95
N LYS A 34 -9.24 -11.59 -24.31
CA LYS A 34 -10.32 -11.92 -23.36
C LYS A 34 -9.98 -13.00 -22.32
N ASN A 35 -9.05 -13.90 -22.65
CA ASN A 35 -8.74 -15.09 -21.85
C ASN A 35 -7.27 -15.14 -21.41
N ALA A 36 -6.40 -14.28 -21.95
CA ALA A 36 -4.99 -14.29 -21.59
C ALA A 36 -4.72 -13.53 -20.28
N PRO A 37 -3.54 -13.73 -19.68
CA PRO A 37 -3.02 -12.89 -18.62
C PRO A 37 -2.92 -11.41 -19.02
N LEU A 38 -3.06 -10.53 -18.04
CA LEU A 38 -2.93 -9.08 -18.20
C LEU A 38 -1.45 -8.68 -18.39
N PRO A 39 -1.12 -7.82 -19.36
CA PRO A 39 0.23 -7.25 -19.45
C PRO A 39 0.54 -6.40 -18.21
N ASP A 40 1.65 -6.68 -17.52
CA ASP A 40 1.97 -6.07 -16.21
C ASP A 40 2.10 -4.54 -16.26
N HIS A 41 2.70 -4.00 -17.32
CA HIS A 41 2.99 -2.57 -17.50
C HIS A 41 1.80 -1.62 -17.61
N ILE A 42 0.56 -2.11 -17.72
CA ILE A 42 -0.65 -1.28 -17.86
C ILE A 42 -1.51 -1.26 -16.59
N LEU A 43 -0.96 -1.74 -15.47
CA LEU A 43 -1.69 -1.87 -14.21
C LEU A 43 -1.49 -0.67 -13.28
N GLY A 44 -0.84 0.40 -13.75
CA GLY A 44 -0.69 1.66 -13.01
C GLY A 44 0.40 1.68 -11.94
N ASP A 45 1.10 0.58 -11.74
CA ASP A 45 2.27 0.47 -10.86
C ASP A 45 3.41 -0.23 -11.60
N MET A 46 4.66 0.14 -11.30
CA MET A 46 5.86 -0.42 -11.95
C MET A 46 5.94 -1.95 -11.85
N TYR A 47 5.38 -2.53 -10.80
CA TYR A 47 5.38 -3.97 -10.52
C TYR A 47 3.98 -4.60 -10.63
N GLY A 48 2.98 -3.82 -11.05
CA GLY A 48 1.58 -4.23 -11.08
C GLY A 48 1.05 -4.71 -9.72
N GLN A 49 1.60 -4.25 -8.60
CA GLN A 49 1.20 -4.70 -7.25
C GLN A 49 0.02 -3.91 -6.68
N SER A 50 -0.26 -2.73 -7.21
CA SER A 50 -1.42 -1.89 -6.89
C SER A 50 -1.99 -1.35 -8.18
N TRP A 51 -3.32 -1.37 -8.30
CA TRP A 51 -4.04 -0.98 -9.50
C TRP A 51 -4.85 0.32 -9.31
N GLN A 52 -4.58 1.07 -8.23
CA GLN A 52 -5.28 2.32 -7.95
C GLN A 52 -5.09 3.38 -9.05
N ASN A 53 -3.92 3.42 -9.69
CA ASN A 53 -3.59 4.44 -10.69
C ASN A 53 -4.29 4.22 -12.05
N ILE A 54 -5.09 3.17 -12.21
CA ILE A 54 -5.92 2.94 -13.42
C ILE A 54 -7.43 3.06 -13.14
N LEU A 55 -7.79 3.57 -11.97
CA LEU A 55 -9.19 3.69 -11.54
C LEU A 55 -10.02 4.55 -12.49
N ASP A 56 -9.46 5.61 -13.06
CA ASP A 56 -10.11 6.44 -14.08
C ASP A 56 -10.58 5.65 -15.30
N ILE A 57 -9.88 4.56 -15.66
CA ILE A 57 -10.23 3.67 -16.77
C ILE A 57 -11.29 2.64 -16.35
N VAL A 58 -11.16 2.10 -15.13
CA VAL A 58 -11.89 0.89 -14.73
C VAL A 58 -13.00 1.13 -13.70
N ILE A 59 -13.26 2.36 -13.28
CA ILE A 59 -14.23 2.65 -12.23
C ILE A 59 -15.65 2.13 -12.59
N PRO A 60 -16.35 1.45 -11.66
CA PRO A 60 -17.70 0.94 -11.90
C PRO A 60 -18.74 2.00 -12.23
N TYR A 61 -18.74 3.12 -11.50
CA TYR A 61 -19.67 4.23 -11.70
C TYR A 61 -18.90 5.52 -12.04
N PRO A 62 -18.63 5.79 -13.33
CA PRO A 62 -17.98 7.01 -13.79
C PRO A 62 -18.75 8.27 -13.38
N GLY A 63 -18.05 9.36 -13.10
CA GLY A 63 -18.67 10.65 -12.72
C GLY A 63 -19.16 10.73 -11.26
N ARG A 64 -19.13 9.61 -10.52
CA ARG A 64 -19.21 9.61 -9.05
C ARG A 64 -17.77 9.63 -8.55
N SER A 65 -17.26 10.83 -8.26
CA SER A 65 -15.86 11.02 -7.87
C SER A 65 -15.52 10.16 -6.66
N PHE A 66 -14.30 9.65 -6.64
CA PHE A 66 -13.71 9.14 -5.41
C PHE A 66 -13.84 10.19 -4.32
N LEU A 67 -13.91 9.72 -3.08
CA LEU A 67 -13.85 10.60 -1.93
C LEU A 67 -12.42 11.16 -1.85
N GLU A 68 -12.17 12.21 -2.61
CA GLU A 68 -10.88 12.85 -2.79
C GLU A 68 -10.97 14.20 -2.08
N VAL A 69 -10.19 14.36 -1.02
CA VAL A 69 -10.28 15.50 -0.11
C VAL A 69 -9.14 16.49 -0.28
N THR A 70 -8.22 16.26 -1.22
CA THR A 70 -7.04 17.11 -1.46
C THR A 70 -7.44 18.58 -1.73
N PRO A 71 -8.36 18.91 -2.66
CA PRO A 71 -8.79 20.29 -2.89
C PRO A 71 -9.35 20.95 -1.65
N GLU A 72 -10.14 20.21 -0.86
CA GLU A 72 -10.77 20.76 0.34
C GLU A 72 -9.74 20.94 1.47
N MET A 73 -8.79 20.01 1.66
CA MET A 73 -7.65 20.17 2.57
C MET A 73 -6.82 21.41 2.21
N GLN A 74 -6.49 21.59 0.93
CA GLN A 74 -5.72 22.75 0.46
C GLN A 74 -6.48 24.06 0.68
N LYS A 75 -7.78 24.07 0.38
CA LYS A 75 -8.67 25.22 0.61
C LYS A 75 -8.79 25.57 2.10
N GLN A 76 -8.79 24.58 2.99
CA GLN A 76 -8.80 24.76 4.44
C GLN A 76 -7.41 25.12 5.01
N GLY A 77 -6.36 25.18 4.18
CA GLY A 77 -5.02 25.59 4.61
C GLY A 77 -4.24 24.50 5.33
N TYR A 78 -4.54 23.23 5.06
CA TYR A 78 -3.77 22.12 5.60
C TYR A 78 -2.30 22.24 5.18
N ASN A 79 -1.41 21.83 6.09
CA ASN A 79 0.00 21.66 5.84
C ASN A 79 0.47 20.35 6.50
N PRO A 80 1.67 19.85 6.18
CA PRO A 80 2.18 18.60 6.74
C PRO A 80 2.11 18.53 8.27
N LEU A 81 2.50 19.59 8.99
CA LEU A 81 2.42 19.61 10.45
C LEU A 81 0.99 19.39 10.95
N VAL A 82 0.01 20.10 10.36
CA VAL A 82 -1.41 19.93 10.70
C VAL A 82 -1.90 18.52 10.42
N MET A 83 -1.47 17.90 9.32
CA MET A 83 -1.84 16.51 9.00
C MET A 83 -1.35 15.54 10.09
N PHE A 84 -0.12 15.72 10.57
CA PHE A 84 0.43 14.92 11.67
C PHE A 84 -0.27 15.18 13.01
N GLN A 85 -0.66 16.43 13.29
CA GLN A 85 -1.40 16.79 14.51
C GLN A 85 -2.80 16.17 14.53
N ILE A 86 -3.52 16.23 13.41
CA ILE A 86 -4.84 15.58 13.27
C ILE A 86 -4.70 14.05 13.44
N ALA A 87 -3.63 13.47 12.88
CA ALA A 87 -3.35 12.06 13.08
C ALA A 87 -3.03 11.71 14.55
N GLU A 88 -2.30 12.56 15.27
CA GLU A 88 -2.13 12.40 16.73
C GLU A 88 -3.47 12.46 17.47
N GLU A 89 -4.33 13.43 17.17
CA GLU A 89 -5.66 13.57 17.77
C GLU A 89 -6.52 12.32 17.56
N PHE A 90 -6.42 11.68 16.40
CA PHE A 90 -7.09 10.39 16.14
C PHE A 90 -6.67 9.33 17.16
N PHE A 91 -5.37 9.14 17.40
CA PHE A 91 -4.88 8.16 18.38
C PHE A 91 -5.22 8.55 19.82
N VAL A 92 -5.10 9.83 20.17
CA VAL A 92 -5.49 10.35 21.49
C VAL A 92 -6.99 10.14 21.75
N SER A 93 -7.84 10.26 20.72
CA SER A 93 -9.29 10.00 20.84
C SER A 93 -9.62 8.56 21.24
N MET A 94 -8.72 7.62 20.95
CA MET A 94 -8.80 6.21 21.35
C MET A 94 -8.07 5.94 22.67
N ASN A 95 -7.75 6.97 23.45
CA ASN A 95 -7.03 6.89 24.72
C ASN A 95 -5.60 6.34 24.58
N MET A 96 -4.96 6.55 23.43
CA MET A 96 -3.52 6.28 23.24
C MET A 96 -2.66 7.50 23.64
N SER A 97 -1.34 7.30 23.70
CA SER A 97 -0.41 8.36 24.09
C SER A 97 -0.26 9.42 23.00
N ALA A 98 -0.18 10.69 23.38
CA ALA A 98 0.30 11.74 22.47
C ALA A 98 1.77 11.48 22.06
N MET A 99 2.17 12.04 20.92
CA MET A 99 3.55 11.99 20.46
C MET A 99 4.46 12.79 21.42
N PRO A 100 5.63 12.25 21.78
CA PRO A 100 6.55 12.95 22.67
C PRO A 100 7.09 14.23 22.01
N PRO A 101 7.49 15.27 22.78
CA PRO A 101 8.04 16.50 22.21
C PRO A 101 9.23 16.28 21.26
N ASP A 102 10.08 15.29 21.57
CA ASP A 102 11.25 14.93 20.75
C ASP A 102 10.86 14.42 19.36
N PHE A 103 9.70 13.78 19.22
CA PHE A 103 9.15 13.33 17.93
C PHE A 103 8.95 14.54 17.01
N TRP A 104 8.30 15.60 17.50
CA TRP A 104 8.02 16.81 16.73
C TRP A 104 9.29 17.59 16.39
N ALA A 105 10.25 17.64 17.31
CA ALA A 105 11.50 18.37 17.12
C ALA A 105 12.45 17.68 16.13
N SER A 106 12.40 16.35 16.03
CA SER A 106 13.44 15.57 15.33
C SER A 106 12.94 14.81 14.11
N SER A 107 11.63 14.68 13.91
CA SER A 107 11.07 14.03 12.73
C SER A 107 11.21 14.89 11.48
N ILE A 108 11.29 14.22 10.33
CA ILE A 108 11.28 14.89 9.03
C ILE A 108 9.88 14.69 8.44
N LEU A 109 9.06 15.74 8.54
CA LEU A 109 7.67 15.75 8.06
C LEU A 109 7.55 16.30 6.62
N THR A 110 8.60 16.96 6.14
CA THR A 110 8.66 17.54 4.79
C THR A 110 10.04 17.37 4.19
N GLN A 111 10.13 17.43 2.86
CA GLN A 111 11.41 17.41 2.16
C GLN A 111 12.25 18.63 2.59
N PRO A 112 13.44 18.43 3.20
CA PRO A 112 14.32 19.53 3.54
C PRO A 112 14.79 20.26 2.27
N PRO A 113 14.87 21.60 2.28
CA PRO A 113 15.27 22.39 1.11
C PRO A 113 16.77 22.32 0.82
N ASP A 114 17.57 21.96 1.82
CA ASP A 114 19.04 21.97 1.79
C ASP A 114 19.65 20.68 1.23
N ARG A 115 18.90 19.58 1.19
CA ARG A 115 19.42 18.28 0.74
C ARG A 115 18.33 17.33 0.24
N PRO A 116 18.60 16.52 -0.78
CA PRO A 116 17.72 15.41 -1.14
C PRO A 116 17.75 14.33 -0.04
N ILE A 117 16.61 13.69 0.20
CA ILE A 117 16.50 12.54 1.11
C ILE A 117 15.71 11.42 0.44
N LEU A 118 15.77 10.22 1.01
CA LEU A 118 14.88 9.13 0.62
C LEU A 118 13.46 9.46 1.10
N CYS A 119 12.56 9.81 0.18
CA CYS A 119 11.20 10.24 0.52
C CYS A 119 10.22 9.13 0.90
N GLN A 120 10.60 7.86 0.72
CA GLN A 120 9.73 6.73 1.09
C GLN A 120 9.36 6.82 2.59
N PRO A 121 8.06 6.80 2.95
CA PRO A 121 7.60 6.84 4.33
C PRO A 121 8.24 5.74 5.18
N SER A 122 8.57 6.08 6.43
CA SER A 122 9.17 5.14 7.39
C SER A 122 9.11 5.72 8.80
N SER A 123 8.83 4.85 9.77
CA SER A 123 8.85 5.11 11.21
C SER A 123 10.05 4.42 11.87
N TRP A 124 10.64 5.09 12.87
CA TRP A 124 11.92 4.72 13.47
C TRP A 124 11.85 4.70 14.99
N ASP A 125 12.18 3.57 15.61
CA ASP A 125 12.53 3.44 17.03
C ASP A 125 14.06 3.46 17.17
N PHE A 126 14.61 4.46 17.86
CA PHE A 126 16.05 4.58 18.11
C PHE A 126 16.53 3.70 19.27
N CYS A 127 15.68 2.82 19.78
CA CYS A 127 15.93 1.87 20.87
C CYS A 127 16.32 2.49 22.21
N THR A 128 16.12 3.80 22.38
CA THR A 128 16.44 4.53 23.63
C THR A 128 15.28 4.53 24.62
N GLY A 129 14.07 4.13 24.18
CA GLY A 129 12.84 4.23 24.97
C GLY A 129 12.25 5.65 25.01
N LYS A 130 12.85 6.61 24.29
CA LYS A 130 12.49 8.04 24.30
C LYS A 130 12.41 8.65 22.90
N ASP A 131 13.33 8.26 22.02
CA ASP A 131 13.49 8.85 20.69
C ASP A 131 12.82 7.99 19.62
N TYR A 132 11.75 8.55 19.05
CA TYR A 132 10.93 7.95 18.01
C TYR A 132 10.69 9.01 16.95
N ARG A 133 10.82 8.63 15.67
CA ARG A 133 10.75 9.60 14.57
C ARG A 133 10.06 9.03 13.35
N VAL A 134 9.46 9.91 12.58
CA VAL A 134 9.00 9.61 11.22
C VAL A 134 9.87 10.35 10.21
N LYS A 135 10.05 9.74 9.03
CA LYS A 135 10.69 10.36 7.88
C LYS A 135 9.82 10.20 6.64
N MET A 136 9.13 11.27 6.27
CA MET A 136 8.23 11.32 5.11
C MET A 136 8.33 12.69 4.42
N CYS A 137 8.33 12.70 3.09
CA CYS A 137 8.23 13.95 2.32
C CYS A 137 6.77 14.28 2.07
N THR A 138 6.04 14.64 3.13
CA THR A 138 4.58 14.76 3.09
C THR A 138 4.13 15.91 2.19
N GLN A 139 3.22 15.59 1.28
CA GLN A 139 2.47 16.53 0.47
C GLN A 139 1.04 16.63 0.98
N VAL A 140 0.41 17.79 0.79
CA VAL A 140 -1.00 18.00 1.18
C VAL A 140 -1.89 17.31 0.16
N THR A 141 -2.07 16.01 0.34
CA THR A 141 -2.91 15.13 -0.49
C THR A 141 -3.66 14.12 0.38
N HIS A 142 -4.80 13.63 -0.13
CA HIS A 142 -5.60 12.58 0.52
C HIS A 142 -4.76 11.32 0.81
N LYS A 143 -3.93 10.89 -0.14
CA LYS A 143 -3.05 9.72 0.01
C LYS A 143 -2.07 9.90 1.17
N ASP A 144 -1.39 11.04 1.20
CA ASP A 144 -0.41 11.30 2.24
C ASP A 144 -1.09 11.52 3.59
N PHE A 145 -2.31 12.04 3.63
CA PHE A 145 -3.11 12.13 4.85
C PHE A 145 -3.35 10.76 5.50
N ILE A 146 -3.73 9.76 4.70
CA ILE A 146 -3.89 8.38 5.16
C ILE A 146 -2.54 7.78 5.57
N THR A 147 -1.49 8.04 4.78
CA THR A 147 -0.13 7.51 5.03
C THR A 147 0.44 8.05 6.34
N VAL A 148 0.20 9.32 6.67
CA VAL A 148 0.60 9.91 7.95
C VAL A 148 0.01 9.13 9.14
N HIS A 149 -1.24 8.70 9.06
CA HIS A 149 -1.86 7.87 10.09
C HIS A 149 -1.26 6.46 10.17
N HIS A 150 -0.93 5.85 9.02
CA HIS A 150 -0.22 4.57 8.96
C HIS A 150 1.13 4.68 9.69
N GLU A 151 1.94 5.69 9.37
CA GLU A 151 3.26 5.87 10.00
C GLU A 151 3.16 6.15 11.50
N LEU A 152 2.17 6.92 11.95
CA LEU A 152 1.95 7.18 13.37
C LEU A 152 1.47 5.94 14.13
N ALA A 153 0.78 5.01 13.46
CA ALA A 153 0.43 3.73 14.06
C ALA A 153 1.67 2.92 14.43
N HIS A 154 2.72 2.93 13.59
CA HIS A 154 4.02 2.34 13.93
C HIS A 154 4.63 3.01 15.16
N ILE A 155 4.61 4.35 15.22
CA ILE A 155 5.11 5.08 16.40
C ILE A 155 4.32 4.72 17.66
N GLN A 156 3.00 4.60 17.57
CA GLN A 156 2.17 4.14 18.68
C GLN A 156 2.57 2.73 19.12
N TYR A 157 2.82 1.82 18.17
CA TYR A 157 3.32 0.49 18.49
C TYR A 157 4.63 0.58 19.30
N PHE A 158 5.55 1.44 18.86
CA PHE A 158 6.83 1.66 19.52
C PHE A 158 6.69 2.20 20.95
N LEU A 159 5.79 3.16 21.15
CA LEU A 159 5.49 3.74 22.45
C LEU A 159 4.89 2.71 23.41
N ASN A 160 4.05 1.80 22.90
CA ASN A 160 3.37 0.81 23.74
C ASN A 160 4.31 -0.30 24.24
N TYR A 161 5.27 -0.77 23.43
CA TYR A 161 6.21 -1.79 23.89
C TYR A 161 7.49 -1.24 24.53
N ARG A 162 7.65 0.09 24.66
CA ARG A 162 8.94 0.73 25.01
C ARG A 162 9.55 0.26 26.33
N ASN A 163 8.73 -0.23 27.25
CA ASN A 163 9.17 -0.72 28.55
C ASN A 163 9.57 -2.20 28.54
N ASN A 164 9.31 -2.92 27.45
CA ASN A 164 9.75 -4.30 27.30
C ASN A 164 11.28 -4.36 27.17
N PRO A 165 11.90 -5.50 27.53
CA PRO A 165 13.29 -5.78 27.19
C PRO A 165 13.53 -5.58 25.69
N LYS A 166 14.69 -5.03 25.31
CA LYS A 166 15.00 -4.67 23.92
C LYS A 166 14.73 -5.81 22.91
N VAL A 167 14.99 -7.06 23.31
CA VAL A 167 14.76 -8.25 22.47
C VAL A 167 13.28 -8.54 22.18
N PHE A 168 12.35 -7.93 22.91
CA PHE A 168 10.90 -8.07 22.75
C PHE A 168 10.24 -6.77 22.27
N ARG A 169 11.02 -5.80 21.76
CA ARG A 169 10.52 -4.57 21.14
C ARG A 169 10.38 -4.74 19.64
N ASP A 170 9.46 -5.62 19.27
CA ASP A 170 9.05 -5.84 17.88
C ASP A 170 7.57 -6.22 17.86
N GLY A 171 6.97 -6.29 16.67
CA GLY A 171 5.63 -6.83 16.50
C GLY A 171 5.57 -8.29 16.95
N ALA A 172 4.39 -8.74 17.40
CA ALA A 172 4.18 -10.15 17.77
C ALA A 172 4.61 -11.13 16.67
N ASN A 173 4.46 -10.71 15.42
CA ASN A 173 5.19 -11.19 14.26
C ASN A 173 5.36 -10.02 13.27
N PRO A 174 6.19 -10.16 12.22
CA PRO A 174 6.46 -9.06 11.30
C PRO A 174 5.21 -8.43 10.64
N GLY A 175 4.12 -9.18 10.47
CA GLY A 175 2.88 -8.68 9.87
C GLY A 175 2.04 -7.82 10.82
N PHE A 176 2.20 -7.95 12.14
CA PHE A 176 1.43 -7.15 13.10
C PHE A 176 1.76 -5.66 13.03
N HIS A 177 3.01 -5.29 12.77
CA HIS A 177 3.38 -3.88 12.63
C HIS A 177 2.62 -3.22 11.47
N GLU A 178 2.66 -3.83 10.28
CA GLU A 178 1.99 -3.29 9.09
C GLU A 178 0.46 -3.37 9.21
N ALA A 179 -0.07 -4.46 9.77
CA ALA A 179 -1.52 -4.65 9.91
C ALA A 179 -2.18 -3.58 10.80
N ILE A 180 -1.51 -3.12 11.86
CA ILE A 180 -2.05 -2.04 12.70
C ILE A 180 -2.08 -0.73 11.92
N GLY A 181 -1.02 -0.38 11.19
CA GLY A 181 -1.01 0.81 10.33
C GLY A 181 -2.16 0.81 9.32
N ASP A 182 -2.33 -0.30 8.61
CA ASP A 182 -3.38 -0.44 7.61
C ASP A 182 -4.80 -0.46 8.19
N ALA A 183 -5.00 -1.08 9.37
CA ALA A 183 -6.30 -1.06 10.04
C ALA A 183 -6.73 0.36 10.43
N ILE A 184 -5.78 1.20 10.86
CA ILE A 184 -6.03 2.60 11.17
C ILE A 184 -6.36 3.38 9.89
N SER A 185 -5.58 3.16 8.83
CA SER A 185 -5.83 3.78 7.52
C SER A 185 -7.23 3.50 6.98
N LEU A 186 -7.78 2.28 7.18
CA LEU A 186 -9.15 1.94 6.80
C LEU A 186 -10.21 2.80 7.53
N SER A 187 -9.98 3.07 8.82
CA SER A 187 -10.88 3.89 9.62
C SER A 187 -10.83 5.35 9.18
N VAL A 188 -9.62 5.86 8.95
CA VAL A 188 -9.35 7.25 8.54
C VAL A 188 -9.87 7.53 7.13
N ALA A 189 -9.73 6.57 6.21
CA ALA A 189 -10.23 6.68 4.85
C ALA A 189 -11.77 6.62 4.74
N SER A 190 -12.47 6.31 5.83
CA SER A 190 -13.93 6.19 5.79
C SER A 190 -14.60 7.55 5.51
N PRO A 191 -15.65 7.60 4.68
CA PRO A 191 -16.40 8.83 4.42
C PRO A 191 -16.90 9.50 5.71
N LYS A 192 -17.34 8.69 6.69
CA LYS A 192 -17.83 9.18 7.98
C LYS A 192 -16.75 9.91 8.77
N HIS A 193 -15.52 9.39 8.81
CA HIS A 193 -14.41 10.06 9.49
C HIS A 193 -14.07 11.38 8.80
N LEU A 194 -13.98 11.38 7.48
CA LEU A 194 -13.65 12.58 6.69
C LEU A 194 -14.76 13.65 6.74
N GLN A 195 -16.03 13.26 6.91
CA GLN A 195 -17.13 14.18 7.21
C GLN A 195 -16.97 14.83 8.59
N ASN A 196 -16.60 14.06 9.62
CA ASN A 196 -16.37 14.61 10.96
C ASN A 196 -15.22 15.63 10.99
N LEU A 197 -14.22 15.45 10.12
CA LEU A 197 -13.14 16.43 9.91
C LEU A 197 -13.55 17.63 9.05
N GLY A 198 -14.81 17.69 8.58
CA GLY A 198 -15.29 18.77 7.71
C GLY A 198 -14.72 18.75 6.30
N LEU A 199 -14.05 17.66 5.90
CA LEU A 199 -13.46 17.49 4.57
C LEU A 199 -14.47 17.03 3.53
N VAL A 200 -15.64 16.56 3.98
CA VAL A 200 -16.74 16.09 3.13
C VAL A 200 -18.05 16.68 3.63
N GLN A 201 -18.71 17.50 2.80
CA GLN A 201 -19.84 18.36 3.19
C GLN A 201 -21.21 17.64 3.25
N LYS A 202 -21.36 16.46 2.63
CA LYS A 202 -22.65 15.78 2.52
C LYS A 202 -22.51 14.30 2.87
N SER A 203 -23.50 13.76 3.57
CA SER A 203 -23.71 12.30 3.67
C SER A 203 -23.83 11.77 2.25
N VAL A 204 -22.83 11.00 1.82
CA VAL A 204 -22.85 10.29 0.54
C VAL A 204 -23.33 8.87 0.83
N ASP A 205 -24.58 8.73 1.25
CA ASP A 205 -25.25 7.42 1.34
C ASP A 205 -25.77 7.07 -0.06
N ASP A 206 -24.83 6.75 -0.95
CA ASP A 206 -25.07 6.44 -2.36
C ASP A 206 -24.29 5.16 -2.69
N THR A 207 -25.03 4.10 -3.01
CA THR A 207 -24.48 2.79 -3.36
C THR A 207 -23.42 2.88 -4.45
N ALA A 208 -23.54 3.83 -5.39
CA ALA A 208 -22.51 4.02 -6.42
C ALA A 208 -21.16 4.49 -5.84
N HIS A 209 -21.19 5.35 -4.81
CA HIS A 209 -19.97 5.80 -4.12
C HIS A 209 -19.38 4.70 -3.25
N ASP A 210 -20.21 3.92 -2.55
CA ASP A 210 -19.76 2.77 -1.76
C ASP A 210 -19.08 1.72 -2.63
N ILE A 211 -19.69 1.38 -3.79
CA ILE A 211 -19.08 0.44 -4.73
C ILE A 211 -17.77 1.00 -5.28
N ASN A 212 -17.70 2.28 -5.64
CA ASN A 212 -16.45 2.89 -6.10
C ASN A 212 -15.37 2.88 -5.00
N PHE A 213 -15.74 3.12 -3.73
CA PHE A 213 -14.83 3.06 -2.59
C PHE A 213 -14.32 1.64 -2.35
N LEU A 214 -15.21 0.65 -2.24
CA LEU A 214 -14.85 -0.75 -2.05
C LEU A 214 -14.02 -1.28 -3.21
N PHE A 215 -14.35 -0.90 -4.43
CA PHE A 215 -13.57 -1.26 -5.61
C PHE A 215 -12.18 -0.63 -5.57
N SER A 216 -12.05 0.66 -5.25
CA SER A 216 -10.74 1.32 -5.05
C SER A 216 -9.89 0.62 -4.00
N LEU A 217 -10.51 0.26 -2.86
CA LEU A 217 -9.83 -0.48 -1.80
C LEU A 217 -9.38 -1.87 -2.27
N ALA A 218 -10.23 -2.57 -3.02
CA ALA A 218 -9.89 -3.89 -3.56
C ALA A 218 -8.74 -3.81 -4.58
N MET A 219 -8.71 -2.75 -5.40
CA MET A 219 -7.64 -2.44 -6.35
C MET A 219 -6.31 -2.05 -5.68
N GLU A 220 -6.29 -1.87 -4.36
CA GLU A 220 -5.08 -1.73 -3.56
C GLU A 220 -4.78 -3.03 -2.79
N LYS A 221 -5.74 -3.51 -2.00
CA LYS A 221 -5.50 -4.56 -0.99
C LYS A 221 -5.66 -5.98 -1.55
N VAL A 222 -6.67 -6.23 -2.38
CA VAL A 222 -6.95 -7.59 -2.89
C VAL A 222 -5.98 -7.95 -4.02
N VAL A 223 -5.72 -7.01 -4.94
CA VAL A 223 -4.82 -7.24 -6.08
C VAL A 223 -3.35 -7.33 -5.68
N PHE A 224 -3.00 -6.82 -4.50
CA PHE A 224 -1.66 -6.93 -3.93
C PHE A 224 -1.30 -8.35 -3.48
N LEU A 225 -2.26 -9.09 -2.93
CA LEU A 225 -2.05 -10.44 -2.39
C LEU A 225 -1.34 -11.41 -3.35
N PRO A 226 -1.77 -11.58 -4.62
CA PRO A 226 -1.07 -12.47 -5.54
C PRO A 226 0.34 -12.00 -5.89
N PHE A 227 0.60 -10.67 -5.87
CA PHE A 227 1.96 -10.15 -6.04
C PHE A 227 2.85 -10.58 -4.86
N ALA A 228 2.38 -10.36 -3.63
CA ALA A 228 3.13 -10.71 -2.43
C ALA A 228 3.41 -12.22 -2.32
N LEU A 229 2.41 -13.04 -2.63
CA LEU A 229 2.53 -14.51 -2.65
C LEU A 229 3.54 -14.97 -3.71
N ALA A 230 3.47 -14.44 -4.93
CA ALA A 230 4.41 -14.80 -5.99
C ALA A 230 5.86 -14.44 -5.62
N LEU A 231 6.09 -13.26 -5.02
CA LEU A 231 7.43 -12.81 -4.63
C LEU A 231 8.03 -13.69 -3.53
N GLU A 232 7.24 -14.05 -2.52
CA GLU A 232 7.76 -14.88 -1.42
C GLU A 232 7.89 -16.35 -1.82
N ALA A 233 6.99 -16.88 -2.63
CA ALA A 233 7.16 -18.21 -3.23
C ALA A 233 8.46 -18.27 -4.04
N TRP A 234 8.71 -17.27 -4.88
CA TRP A 234 9.93 -17.16 -5.67
C TRP A 234 11.18 -17.13 -4.77
N ARG A 235 11.22 -16.26 -3.75
CA ARG A 235 12.36 -16.16 -2.83
C ARG A 235 12.58 -17.46 -2.07
N TYR A 236 11.51 -18.07 -1.57
CA TYR A 236 11.58 -19.34 -0.87
C TYR A 236 12.17 -20.44 -1.75
N ASP A 237 11.78 -20.52 -3.02
CA ASP A 237 12.29 -21.51 -3.97
C ASP A 237 13.76 -21.29 -4.33
N VAL A 238 14.20 -20.04 -4.41
CA VAL A 238 15.61 -19.68 -4.58
C VAL A 238 16.42 -20.08 -3.33
N PHE A 239 15.97 -19.69 -2.14
CA PHE A 239 16.70 -19.98 -0.90
C PHE A 239 16.74 -21.46 -0.54
N SER A 240 15.67 -22.20 -0.84
CA SER A 240 15.61 -23.67 -0.68
C SER A 240 16.37 -24.43 -1.78
N LYS A 241 16.95 -23.73 -2.76
CA LYS A 241 17.67 -24.29 -3.92
C LYS A 241 16.79 -25.16 -4.83
N ARG A 242 15.47 -25.01 -4.77
CA ARG A 242 14.53 -25.67 -5.71
C ARG A 242 14.67 -25.07 -7.10
N VAL A 243 14.95 -23.77 -7.19
CA VAL A 243 15.15 -23.04 -8.45
C VAL A 243 16.61 -22.60 -8.53
N ARG A 244 17.25 -22.90 -9.66
CA ARG A 244 18.64 -22.51 -9.92
C ARG A 244 18.70 -21.15 -10.63
N LYS A 245 19.89 -20.54 -10.62
CA LYS A 245 20.13 -19.21 -11.19
C LYS A 245 19.70 -19.11 -12.66
N GLU A 246 19.85 -20.19 -13.41
CA GLU A 246 19.50 -20.27 -14.83
C GLU A 246 17.99 -20.32 -15.09
N GLN A 247 17.17 -20.25 -14.04
CA GLN A 247 15.71 -20.31 -14.09
C GLN A 247 15.05 -19.21 -13.27
N TYR A 248 15.83 -18.25 -12.76
CA TYR A 248 15.30 -17.21 -11.87
C TYR A 248 14.20 -16.41 -12.53
N ASN A 249 14.40 -16.00 -13.78
CA ASN A 249 13.46 -15.09 -14.43
C ASN A 249 12.24 -15.83 -14.98
N CYS A 250 12.43 -17.02 -15.55
CA CYS A 250 11.35 -17.89 -15.98
C CYS A 250 10.45 -18.31 -14.81
N HIS A 251 11.04 -18.71 -13.68
CA HIS A 251 10.27 -19.08 -12.50
C HIS A 251 9.49 -17.90 -11.92
N TRP A 252 10.08 -16.71 -11.92
CA TRP A 252 9.38 -15.48 -11.52
C TRP A 252 8.12 -15.26 -12.34
N TRP A 253 8.22 -15.29 -13.68
CA TRP A 253 7.05 -15.07 -14.54
C TRP A 253 6.03 -16.20 -14.48
N LEU A 254 6.46 -17.45 -14.25
CA LEU A 254 5.54 -18.56 -13.99
C LEU A 254 4.67 -18.29 -12.76
N LEU A 255 5.27 -17.86 -11.65
CA LEU A 255 4.52 -17.56 -10.42
C LEU A 255 3.65 -16.31 -10.57
N ARG A 256 4.12 -15.30 -11.31
CA ARG A 256 3.33 -14.09 -11.63
C ARG A 256 2.09 -14.41 -12.45
N GLU A 257 2.21 -15.33 -13.40
CA GLU A 257 1.06 -15.80 -14.19
C GLU A 257 0.14 -16.70 -13.35
N GLU A 258 0.70 -17.63 -12.57
CA GLU A 258 -0.05 -18.57 -11.74
C GLU A 258 -0.89 -17.88 -10.66
N TYR A 259 -0.29 -16.98 -9.87
CA TYR A 259 -1.00 -16.28 -8.80
C TYR A 259 -1.78 -15.07 -9.29
N GLY A 260 -1.17 -14.26 -10.16
CA GLY A 260 -1.70 -12.95 -10.55
C GLY A 260 -2.36 -12.90 -11.92
N GLY A 261 -2.28 -13.96 -12.73
CA GLY A 261 -2.78 -13.91 -14.10
C GLY A 261 -2.20 -12.71 -14.88
N VAL A 262 -0.92 -12.38 -14.66
CA VAL A 262 -0.20 -11.30 -15.35
C VAL A 262 0.97 -11.87 -16.15
N LYS A 263 1.38 -11.15 -17.19
CA LYS A 263 2.48 -11.52 -18.08
C LYS A 263 3.40 -10.35 -18.39
N PRO A 264 4.66 -10.60 -18.76
CA PRO A 264 5.53 -9.52 -19.21
C PRO A 264 5.01 -8.95 -20.54
N PRO A 265 5.14 -7.64 -20.78
CA PRO A 265 4.71 -7.03 -22.04
C PRO A 265 5.61 -7.38 -23.23
N VAL A 266 6.84 -7.81 -22.95
CA VAL A 266 7.86 -8.19 -23.93
C VAL A 266 8.45 -9.54 -23.55
N LEU A 267 9.03 -10.25 -24.53
CA LEU A 267 9.72 -11.50 -24.26
C LEU A 267 10.88 -11.26 -23.29
N ARG A 268 11.00 -12.13 -22.28
CA ARG A 268 12.08 -12.09 -21.29
C ARG A 268 12.98 -13.31 -21.48
N SER A 269 14.22 -13.16 -21.05
CA SER A 269 15.25 -14.20 -21.06
C SER A 269 15.88 -14.35 -19.68
N GLU A 270 16.76 -15.33 -19.51
CA GLU A 270 17.55 -15.48 -18.26
C GLU A 270 18.77 -14.55 -18.21
N LEU A 271 18.98 -13.70 -19.23
CA LEU A 271 19.86 -12.54 -19.12
C LEU A 271 19.20 -11.42 -18.31
N ASP A 272 17.88 -11.46 -18.20
CA ASP A 272 17.09 -10.53 -17.40
C ASP A 272 16.97 -11.02 -15.94
N PHE A 273 16.76 -10.09 -15.01
CA PHE A 273 16.51 -10.40 -13.60
C PHE A 273 15.43 -9.48 -13.05
N ASP A 274 14.20 -9.68 -13.52
CA ASP A 274 13.02 -8.86 -13.18
C ASP A 274 12.71 -8.79 -11.67
N PRO A 275 12.76 -9.89 -10.88
CA PRO A 275 12.54 -9.77 -9.44
C PRO A 275 13.61 -8.89 -8.76
N GLY A 276 14.82 -8.80 -9.32
CA GLY A 276 15.88 -7.91 -8.83
C GLY A 276 15.57 -6.42 -8.99
N ALA A 277 14.67 -6.05 -9.90
CA ALA A 277 14.20 -4.67 -10.04
C ALA A 277 13.31 -4.23 -8.87
N LYS A 278 12.78 -5.18 -8.07
CA LYS A 278 11.99 -4.87 -6.88
C LYS A 278 12.90 -4.58 -5.69
N TYR A 279 12.75 -3.39 -5.11
CA TYR A 279 13.53 -2.93 -3.94
C TYR A 279 13.72 -3.98 -2.85
N HIS A 280 12.65 -4.69 -2.46
CA HIS A 280 12.70 -5.65 -1.35
C HIS A 280 13.59 -6.87 -1.65
N VAL A 281 13.71 -7.26 -2.91
CA VAL A 281 14.63 -8.32 -3.34
C VAL A 281 16.07 -7.81 -3.24
N ALA A 282 16.35 -6.66 -3.83
CA ALA A 282 17.69 -6.06 -3.81
C ALA A 282 18.18 -5.70 -2.40
N ALA A 283 17.27 -5.22 -1.54
CA ALA A 283 17.57 -4.83 -0.16
C ALA A 283 17.47 -5.99 0.85
N ASN A 284 17.17 -7.22 0.38
CA ASN A 284 16.99 -8.41 1.22
C ASN A 284 15.97 -8.21 2.38
N ILE A 285 14.85 -7.56 2.08
CA ILE A 285 13.77 -7.32 3.05
C ILE A 285 12.71 -8.40 2.89
N PRO A 286 12.35 -9.18 3.93
CA PRO A 286 11.24 -10.15 3.91
C PRO A 286 9.95 -9.50 3.39
N TYR A 287 9.25 -10.16 2.47
CA TYR A 287 8.02 -9.61 1.90
C TYR A 287 6.75 -10.24 2.47
N ILE A 288 6.87 -11.36 3.18
CA ILE A 288 5.71 -12.07 3.75
C ILE A 288 4.99 -11.34 4.89
N LYS A 289 5.53 -10.19 5.30
CA LYS A 289 4.94 -9.33 6.32
C LYS A 289 3.86 -8.39 5.78
N TRP A 290 3.77 -8.25 4.45
CA TRP A 290 2.78 -7.43 3.74
C TRP A 290 1.63 -8.31 3.26
#